data_AF-A0A813JWZ4-F1
#
_entry.id   AF-A0A813JWZ4-F1
#
_cell.length_a   1.000
_cell.length_b   1.000
_cell.length_c   1.000
_cell.angle_alpha   90.00
_cell.angle_beta   90.00
_cell.angle_gamma   90.00
#
_symmetry.space_group_name_H-M   'P 1'
#
loop_
_entity.id
_entity.type
_entity.pdbx_description
1 polymer ?
#
loop_
_entity_poly.entity_id
_entity_poly.type
_entity_poly.pdbx_seq_one_letter_code
_entity_poly.pdbx_strand_id
1 'polypeptide(L)'
;MTNTSTTTTRPPALQLCTEGVPSGTGVNSSDCGAIISGETCVVSCRAGFEGASEIFDCGLDGILVGTVPGCSPRQCSTGSLPSAPELDLHLCSGKTAGQWCTISCGAGFEEAQGFFTCQEDAWMGSSPVLPQLAPGL
;
A
#
# COMPACT_ATOMS: atom_id res chain seq x y z
N MET A 1 -15.16 26.41 -61.19
CA MET A 1 -14.54 26.95 -59.96
C MET A 1 -14.53 25.83 -58.94
N THR A 2 -13.42 25.12 -58.80
CA THR A 2 -13.27 23.98 -57.89
C THR A 2 -12.73 24.48 -56.56
N ASN A 3 -13.60 24.56 -55.55
CA ASN A 3 -13.22 24.90 -54.18
C ASN A 3 -12.62 23.66 -53.51
N THR A 4 -11.30 23.50 -53.63
CA THR A 4 -10.54 22.55 -52.84
C THR A 4 -10.39 23.13 -51.44
N SER A 5 -11.30 22.78 -50.51
CA SER A 5 -11.09 23.00 -49.08
C SER A 5 -10.01 22.03 -48.61
N THR A 6 -8.79 22.53 -48.49
CA THR A 6 -7.70 21.88 -47.78
C THR A 6 -8.07 21.87 -46.30
N THR A 7 -8.63 20.77 -45.80
CA THR A 7 -8.72 20.53 -44.36
C THR A 7 -7.30 20.33 -43.86
N THR A 8 -6.67 21.40 -43.37
CA THR A 8 -5.46 21.30 -42.57
C THR A 8 -5.87 20.64 -41.26
N THR A 9 -5.85 19.32 -41.21
CA THR A 9 -6.02 18.57 -39.96
C THR A 9 -4.78 18.82 -39.13
N ARG A 10 -4.82 19.89 -38.33
CA ARG A 10 -3.86 20.12 -37.25
C ARG A 10 -3.80 18.82 -36.44
N PRO A 11 -2.61 18.23 -36.20
CA PRO A 11 -2.54 17.08 -35.31
C PRO A 11 -3.26 17.42 -34.01
N PRO A 12 -4.04 16.50 -33.42
CA PRO A 12 -4.71 16.75 -32.15
C PRO A 12 -3.67 17.29 -31.17
N ALA A 13 -3.98 18.43 -30.56
CA ALA A 13 -3.07 19.05 -29.61
C ALA A 13 -2.90 18.06 -28.46
N LEU A 14 -1.66 17.62 -28.21
CA LEU A 14 -1.35 16.75 -27.10
C LEU A 14 -1.64 17.52 -25.81
N GLN A 15 -2.57 17.02 -25.01
CA GLN A 15 -3.03 17.64 -23.77
C GLN A 15 -2.50 16.84 -22.58
N LEU A 16 -1.99 17.51 -21.56
CA LEU A 16 -1.61 16.88 -20.30
C LEU A 16 -2.87 16.45 -19.54
N CYS A 17 -2.85 15.22 -19.03
CA CYS A 17 -3.89 14.77 -18.12
C CYS A 17 -3.57 15.17 -16.68
N THR A 18 -4.29 16.15 -16.17
CA THR A 18 -4.18 16.61 -14.77
C THR A 18 -5.46 16.39 -13.98
N GLU A 19 -6.56 16.03 -14.65
CA GLU A 19 -7.85 15.75 -14.03
C GLU A 19 -8.17 14.26 -14.05
N GLY A 20 -9.07 13.82 -13.17
CA GLY A 20 -9.44 12.41 -13.05
C GLY A 20 -8.37 11.53 -12.38
N VAL A 21 -7.35 12.14 -11.76
CA VAL A 21 -6.28 11.41 -11.08
C VAL A 21 -6.87 10.50 -9.99
N PRO A 22 -6.68 9.18 -10.08
CA PRO A 22 -7.29 8.25 -9.16
C PRO A 22 -6.72 8.43 -7.76
N SER A 23 -7.63 8.56 -6.81
CA SER A 23 -7.31 8.78 -5.40
C SER A 23 -8.18 7.87 -4.54
N GLY A 24 -7.58 7.34 -3.48
CA GLY A 24 -8.21 6.36 -2.61
C GLY A 24 -7.22 5.81 -1.57
N THR A 25 -7.74 5.11 -0.56
CA THR A 25 -6.91 4.49 0.48
C THR A 25 -5.97 3.46 -0.14
N GLY A 26 -4.67 3.62 0.09
CA GLY A 26 -3.67 2.68 -0.42
C GLY A 26 -3.41 2.77 -1.92
N VAL A 27 -3.96 3.76 -2.64
CA VAL A 27 -3.79 3.90 -4.11
C VAL A 27 -2.52 4.70 -4.45
N ASN A 28 -1.73 4.19 -5.37
CA ASN A 28 -0.55 4.83 -5.96
C ASN A 28 -0.81 5.18 -7.43
N SER A 29 -0.89 6.48 -7.72
CA SER A 29 -1.11 7.04 -9.06
C SER A 29 0.11 7.82 -9.58
N SER A 30 1.31 7.53 -9.06
CA SER A 30 2.52 8.30 -9.38
C SER A 30 2.87 8.25 -10.87
N ASP A 31 2.55 7.13 -11.53
CA ASP A 31 2.77 6.93 -12.96
C ASP A 31 1.83 7.78 -13.83
N CYS A 32 0.77 8.36 -13.27
CA CYS A 32 -0.21 9.18 -13.99
C CYS A 32 0.05 10.69 -13.89
N GLY A 33 1.14 11.13 -13.24
CA GLY A 33 1.36 12.55 -12.93
C GLY A 33 1.76 13.43 -14.12
N ALA A 34 2.18 12.85 -15.24
CA ALA A 34 2.72 13.59 -16.39
C ALA A 34 2.43 12.93 -17.75
N ILE A 35 1.32 12.20 -17.88
CA ILE A 35 0.94 11.56 -19.14
C ILE A 35 0.10 12.49 -20.03
N ILE A 36 0.21 12.31 -21.34
CA ILE A 36 -0.49 13.12 -22.34
C ILE A 36 -1.59 12.33 -23.05
N SER A 37 -2.49 13.05 -23.71
CA SER A 37 -3.64 12.49 -24.41
C SER A 37 -3.26 11.38 -25.39
N GLY A 38 -3.88 10.21 -25.24
CA GLY A 38 -3.56 9.00 -26.01
C GLY A 38 -2.53 8.08 -25.34
N GLU A 39 -1.93 8.48 -24.21
CA GLU A 39 -1.11 7.61 -23.37
C GLU A 39 -1.95 6.95 -22.28
N THR A 40 -1.35 5.91 -21.69
CA THR A 40 -1.91 5.16 -20.56
C THR A 40 -0.93 5.14 -19.41
N CYS A 41 -1.43 5.19 -18.18
CA CYS A 41 -0.64 4.95 -16.98
C CYS A 41 -1.20 3.76 -16.21
N VAL A 42 -0.37 3.19 -15.33
CA VAL A 42 -0.77 2.12 -14.42
C VAL A 42 -0.95 2.69 -13.03
N VAL A 43 -2.05 2.31 -12.39
CA VAL A 43 -2.36 2.68 -11.02
C VAL A 43 -2.29 1.43 -10.18
N SER A 44 -1.44 1.45 -9.17
CA SER A 44 -1.11 0.30 -8.34
C SER A 44 -1.44 0.57 -6.88
N CYS A 45 -1.36 -0.46 -6.04
CA CYS A 45 -1.45 -0.27 -4.61
C CYS A 45 -0.10 0.15 -4.03
N ARG A 46 -0.12 1.05 -3.06
CA ARG A 46 1.05 1.46 -2.28
C ARG A 46 1.62 0.25 -1.54
N ALA A 47 2.88 0.39 -1.13
CA ALA A 47 3.48 -0.60 -0.25
C ALA A 47 2.65 -0.76 1.04
N GLY A 48 2.50 -2.00 1.50
CA GLY A 48 1.56 -2.38 2.57
C GLY A 48 0.11 -2.53 2.15
N PHE A 49 -0.23 -2.34 0.88
CA PHE A 49 -1.54 -2.66 0.34
C PHE A 49 -1.45 -3.73 -0.76
N GLU A 50 -2.54 -4.45 -0.96
CA GLU A 50 -2.72 -5.46 -1.99
C GLU A 50 -3.99 -5.22 -2.77
N GLY A 51 -3.94 -5.54 -4.06
CA GLY A 51 -5.00 -5.31 -5.01
C GLY A 51 -4.46 -5.47 -6.44
N ALA A 52 -5.37 -5.66 -7.39
CA ALA A 52 -5.02 -5.64 -8.80
C ALA A 52 -4.65 -4.21 -9.23
N SER A 53 -3.62 -4.07 -10.07
CA SER A 53 -3.33 -2.80 -10.73
C SER A 53 -4.33 -2.55 -11.84
N GLU A 54 -4.72 -1.29 -12.02
CA GLU A 54 -5.65 -0.85 -13.05
C GLU A 54 -4.94 0.08 -14.03
N ILE A 55 -5.41 0.11 -15.28
CA ILE A 55 -4.89 1.01 -16.31
C ILE A 55 -5.83 2.21 -16.42
N PHE A 56 -5.23 3.40 -16.52
CA PHE A 56 -5.95 4.63 -16.80
C PHE A 56 -5.53 5.18 -18.16
N ASP A 57 -6.52 5.54 -18.96
CA ASP A 57 -6.35 6.15 -20.27
C ASP A 57 -6.45 7.67 -20.14
N CYS A 58 -5.49 8.38 -20.72
CA CYS A 58 -5.55 9.83 -20.83
C CYS A 58 -6.37 10.23 -22.06
N GLY A 59 -7.56 10.77 -21.83
CA GLY A 59 -8.46 11.25 -22.88
C GLY A 59 -7.94 12.48 -23.63
N LEU A 60 -8.49 12.74 -24.82
CA LEU A 60 -8.18 13.94 -25.62
C LEU A 60 -8.63 15.25 -24.94
N ASP A 61 -9.51 15.14 -23.95
CA ASP A 61 -10.00 16.19 -23.07
C ASP A 61 -9.06 16.49 -21.88
N GLY A 62 -7.98 15.72 -21.70
CA GLY A 62 -7.04 15.89 -20.58
C GLY A 62 -7.55 15.29 -19.27
N ILE A 63 -8.48 14.33 -19.34
CA ILE A 63 -9.04 13.63 -18.19
C ILE A 63 -8.56 12.18 -18.20
N LEU A 64 -8.11 11.70 -17.04
CA LEU A 64 -7.81 10.29 -16.82
C LEU A 64 -9.10 9.51 -16.62
N VAL A 65 -9.30 8.49 -17.44
CA VAL A 65 -10.46 7.60 -17.39
C VAL A 65 -9.99 6.20 -17.09
N GLY A 66 -10.58 5.57 -16.08
CA GLY A 66 -10.22 4.24 -15.63
C GLY A 66 -10.99 3.85 -14.39
N THR A 67 -10.71 2.66 -13.87
CA THR A 67 -11.31 2.16 -12.63
C THR A 67 -10.30 2.28 -11.51
N VAL A 68 -10.66 2.90 -10.39
CA VAL A 68 -9.77 2.98 -9.23
C VAL A 68 -9.55 1.57 -8.68
N PRO A 69 -8.30 1.11 -8.51
CA PRO A 69 -8.03 -0.23 -7.98
C PRO A 69 -8.51 -0.35 -6.54
N GLY A 70 -9.08 -1.51 -6.21
CA GLY A 70 -9.47 -1.86 -4.85
C GLY A 70 -8.25 -2.26 -4.02
N CYS A 71 -7.63 -1.31 -3.31
CA CYS A 71 -6.48 -1.57 -2.45
C CYS A 71 -6.91 -1.88 -1.01
N SER A 72 -6.60 -3.09 -0.55
CA SER A 72 -6.80 -3.52 0.84
C SER A 72 -5.46 -3.58 1.58
N PRO A 73 -5.39 -3.25 2.87
CA PRO A 73 -4.13 -3.31 3.61
C PRO A 73 -3.69 -4.78 3.76
N ARG A 74 -2.42 -5.07 3.46
CA ARG A 74 -1.85 -6.41 3.57
C ARG A 74 -1.82 -6.86 5.02
N GLN A 75 -2.07 -8.15 5.24
CA GLN A 75 -1.80 -8.76 6.54
C GLN A 75 -0.30 -8.93 6.75
N CYS A 76 0.18 -8.59 7.95
CA CYS A 76 1.57 -8.84 8.31
C CYS A 76 1.81 -10.33 8.52
N SER A 77 2.92 -10.82 7.98
CA SER A 77 3.33 -12.21 8.18
C SER A 77 3.79 -12.41 9.61
N THR A 78 3.12 -13.32 10.33
CA THR A 78 3.54 -13.76 11.68
C THR A 78 4.93 -14.41 11.67
N GLY A 79 5.45 -14.81 10.51
CA GLY A 79 6.81 -15.36 10.37
C GLY A 79 7.94 -14.35 10.63
N SER A 80 7.65 -13.04 10.65
CA SER A 80 8.64 -12.02 10.99
C SER A 80 8.66 -11.65 12.48
N LEU A 81 7.75 -12.22 13.29
CA LEU A 81 7.74 -12.07 14.73
C LEU A 81 8.76 -13.00 15.40
N PRO A 82 9.25 -12.63 16.60
CA PRO A 82 10.04 -13.56 17.42
C PRO A 82 9.22 -14.81 17.73
N SER A 83 9.69 -15.98 17.27
CA SER A 83 9.10 -17.27 17.56
C SER A 83 9.75 -17.86 18.82
N ALA A 84 9.24 -17.49 19.99
CA ALA A 84 9.64 -18.12 21.24
C ALA A 84 8.39 -18.71 21.93
N PRO A 85 8.46 -19.95 22.46
CA PRO A 85 7.31 -20.62 23.04
C PRO A 85 6.77 -19.90 24.30
N GLU A 86 7.57 -19.01 24.89
CA GLU A 86 7.22 -18.22 26.05
C GLU A 86 6.59 -16.87 25.69
N LEU A 87 6.32 -16.58 24.41
CA LEU A 87 5.73 -15.31 23.96
C LEU A 87 4.29 -15.49 23.48
N ASP A 88 3.41 -14.59 23.93
CA ASP A 88 2.05 -14.50 23.42
C ASP A 88 1.99 -13.58 22.18
N LEU A 89 1.75 -14.18 21.01
CA LEU A 89 1.62 -13.49 19.73
C LEU A 89 0.17 -13.36 19.25
N HIS A 90 -0.81 -13.75 20.07
CA HIS A 90 -2.23 -13.80 19.65
C HIS A 90 -2.73 -12.41 19.23
N LEU A 91 -2.26 -11.36 19.91
CA LEU A 91 -2.61 -9.96 19.60
C LEU A 91 -2.09 -9.47 18.24
N CYS A 92 -1.03 -10.10 17.72
CA CYS A 92 -0.45 -9.78 16.42
C CYS A 92 -1.11 -10.54 15.26
N SER A 93 -1.89 -11.57 15.55
CA SER A 93 -2.54 -12.38 14.51
C SER A 93 -3.62 -11.56 13.76
N GLY A 94 -3.57 -11.60 12.43
CA GLY A 94 -4.52 -10.91 11.56
C GLY A 94 -4.39 -9.39 11.50
N LYS A 95 -3.29 -8.82 12.05
CA LYS A 95 -3.00 -7.39 11.95
C LYS A 95 -2.53 -7.03 10.54
N THR A 96 -2.91 -5.85 10.07
CA THR A 96 -2.59 -5.35 8.73
C THR A 96 -1.61 -4.18 8.77
N ALA A 97 -1.07 -3.79 7.61
CA ALA A 97 -0.16 -2.66 7.45
C ALA A 97 -0.64 -1.40 8.20
N GLY A 98 0.26 -0.79 8.97
CA GLY A 98 -0.01 0.38 9.80
C GLY A 98 -0.62 0.07 11.17
N GLN A 99 -1.01 -1.17 11.45
CA GLN A 99 -1.44 -1.58 12.78
C GLN A 99 -0.24 -2.01 13.64
N TRP A 100 -0.42 -1.93 14.95
CA TRP A 100 0.55 -2.40 15.93
C TRP A 100 -0.06 -3.47 16.83
N CYS A 101 0.81 -4.25 17.46
CA CYS A 101 0.45 -5.20 18.49
C CYS A 101 1.49 -5.18 19.60
N THR A 102 1.07 -5.70 20.75
CA THR A 102 1.95 -6.00 21.87
C THR A 102 2.16 -7.49 21.99
N ILE A 103 3.37 -7.86 22.38
CA ILE A 103 3.76 -9.23 22.70
C ILE A 103 4.14 -9.24 24.17
N SER A 104 3.54 -10.14 24.94
CA SER A 104 3.84 -10.31 26.36
C SER A 104 4.51 -11.64 26.63
N CYS A 105 5.26 -11.71 27.72
CA CYS A 105 5.82 -12.95 28.21
C CYS A 105 4.72 -13.83 28.83
N GLY A 106 4.84 -15.14 28.63
CA GLY A 106 3.98 -16.15 29.23
C GLY A 106 4.39 -16.47 30.67
N ALA A 107 3.72 -17.47 31.26
CA ALA A 107 3.94 -17.86 32.65
C ALA A 107 5.40 -18.28 32.91
N GLY A 108 6.01 -17.76 33.99
CA GLY A 108 7.38 -18.08 34.41
C GLY A 108 8.42 -16.98 34.15
N PHE A 109 8.00 -15.86 33.54
CA PHE A 109 8.83 -14.67 33.31
C PHE A 109 8.22 -13.45 33.98
N GLU A 110 9.04 -12.41 34.19
CA GLU A 110 8.51 -11.12 34.66
C GLU A 110 7.60 -10.47 33.60
N GLU A 111 6.68 -9.61 34.07
CA GLU A 111 5.77 -8.81 33.24
C GLU A 111 6.58 -7.87 32.33
N ALA A 112 6.90 -8.33 31.13
CA ALA A 112 7.57 -7.56 30.08
C ALA A 112 6.76 -7.61 28.79
N GLN A 113 6.71 -6.47 28.09
CA GLN A 113 5.98 -6.29 26.84
C GLN A 113 6.91 -5.75 25.75
N GLY A 114 6.80 -6.32 24.57
CA GLY A 114 7.40 -5.80 23.34
C GLY A 114 6.33 -5.15 22.47
N PHE A 115 6.77 -4.18 21.69
CA PHE A 115 5.91 -3.43 20.78
C PHE A 115 6.38 -3.69 19.36
N PHE A 116 5.45 -4.15 18.52
CA PHE A 116 5.69 -4.38 17.10
C PHE A 116 4.66 -3.64 16.27
N THR A 117 5.15 -3.00 15.22
CA THR A 117 4.34 -2.30 14.22
C THR A 117 4.46 -3.03 12.90
N CYS A 118 3.33 -3.27 12.25
CA CYS A 118 3.28 -3.86 10.93
C CYS A 118 3.67 -2.81 9.88
N GLN A 119 4.89 -2.89 9.38
CA GLN A 119 5.37 -2.07 8.27
C GLN A 119 5.29 -2.88 6.99
N GLU A 120 4.36 -2.48 6.12
CA GLU A 120 4.07 -3.09 4.82
C GLU A 120 3.54 -4.53 4.93
N ASP A 121 4.42 -5.48 5.19
CA ASP A 121 4.15 -6.91 5.40
C ASP A 121 5.03 -7.54 6.50
N ALA A 122 5.96 -6.76 7.07
CA ALA A 122 6.92 -7.20 8.07
C ALA A 122 6.70 -6.50 9.42
N TRP A 123 6.98 -7.24 10.50
CA TRP A 123 6.93 -6.69 11.84
C TRP A 123 8.23 -5.95 12.19
N MET A 124 8.10 -4.68 12.54
CA MET A 124 9.20 -3.87 13.03
C MET A 124 8.95 -3.45 14.47
N GLY A 125 9.93 -3.69 15.34
CA GLY A 125 9.77 -3.44 16.75
C GLY A 125 10.86 -4.07 17.58
N SER A 126 10.62 -4.13 18.88
CA SER A 126 11.50 -4.73 19.86
C SER A 126 10.76 -5.80 20.65
N SER A 127 11.35 -6.98 20.73
CA SER A 127 10.90 -8.07 21.61
C SER A 127 10.91 -7.63 23.07
N PRO A 128 9.99 -8.14 23.92
CA PRO A 128 10.17 -8.01 25.36
C PRO A 128 11.48 -8.67 25.77
N VAL A 129 12.08 -8.15 26.84
CA VAL A 129 13.16 -8.85 27.55
C VAL A 129 12.54 -10.06 28.24
N LEU A 130 13.27 -11.17 28.33
CA LEU A 130 12.85 -12.37 29.06
C LEU A 130 13.63 -12.51 30.38
N PRO A 131 13.40 -11.67 31.42
CA PRO A 131 13.96 -11.95 32.73
C PRO A 131 13.27 -13.20 33.29
N GLN A 132 14.04 -14.26 33.49
CA GLN A 132 13.56 -15.40 34.26
C GLN A 132 13.22 -14.90 35.67
N LEU A 133 12.02 -15.24 36.16
CA LEU A 133 11.74 -15.12 37.58
C LEU A 133 12.75 -16.01 38.31
N ALA A 134 13.61 -15.40 39.12
CA ALA A 134 14.51 -16.17 39.99
C ALA A 134 13.64 -17.14 40.81
N PRO A 135 13.95 -18.45 40.86
CA PRO A 135 13.27 -19.34 41.78
C PRO A 135 13.43 -18.74 43.18
N GLY A 136 12.30 -18.42 43.81
CA GLY A 136 12.27 -17.79 45.13
C GLY A 136 13.19 -18.53 46.11
N LEU A 137 14.03 -17.74 46.78
CA LEU A 137 14.88 -18.16 47.89
C LEU A 137 14.04 -18.63 49.08
#